data_AF-A0A7J8P1P8-F1
#
_entry.id   AF-A0A7J8P1P8-F1
#
_cell.length_a   1.000
_cell.length_b   1.000
_cell.length_c   1.000
_cell.angle_alpha   90.00
_cell.angle_beta   90.00
_cell.angle_gamma   90.00
#
_symmetry.space_group_name_H-M   'P 1'
#
loop_
_entity.id
_entity.type
_entity.pdbx_description
1 polymer ?
#
loop_
_entity_poly.entity_id
_entity_poly.type
_entity_poly.pdbx_seq_one_letter_code
_entity_poly.pdbx_strand_id
1 'polypeptide(L)' 'MMVFSNGDKCWNGPDRSMKVKLRCGLKNELTDVDEPSRCEYVALLATPAVCLEDKLKELQHKLDLLNKEQPQEHDEL' A
#
# COMPACT_ATOMS: atom_id res chain seq x y z
N MET A 1 4.00 10.33 -0.06
CA MET A 1 5.19 9.60 0.42
C MET A 1 5.71 10.35 1.63
N MET A 2 5.89 9.68 2.77
CA MET A 2 6.46 10.27 3.99
C MET A 2 7.96 10.00 4.02
N VAL A 3 8.75 10.96 4.49
CA VAL A 3 10.21 10.88 4.53
C VAL A 3 10.68 11.18 5.95
N PHE A 4 11.44 10.26 6.52
CA PHE A 4 12.11 10.38 7.81
C PHE A 4 13.62 10.44 7.55
N SER A 5 14.25 11.50 8.01
CA SER A 5 15.65 11.82 7.74
C SER A 5 16.39 12.06 9.05
N ASN A 6 17.72 12.13 9.00
CA ASN A 6 18.56 12.54 10.13
C ASN A 6 18.39 11.64 11.36
N GLY A 7 18.24 10.32 11.14
CA GLY A 7 18.27 9.34 12.22
C GLY A 7 19.67 9.11 12.78
N ASP A 8 19.80 8.13 13.67
CA ASP A 8 21.09 7.83 14.32
C ASP A 8 22.18 7.46 13.31
N LYS A 9 23.43 7.81 13.67
CA LYS A 9 24.60 7.50 12.85
C LYS A 9 24.70 6.01 12.56
N CYS A 10 24.78 5.65 11.28
CA CYS A 10 25.08 4.29 10.84
C CYS A 10 26.59 4.06 10.80
N TRP A 11 27.04 2.88 11.22
CA TRP A 11 28.44 2.52 11.09
C TRP A 11 28.81 2.37 9.61
N ASN A 12 29.83 3.14 9.18
CA ASN A 12 30.33 3.12 7.80
C ASN A 12 29.23 3.38 6.77
N GLY A 13 28.30 4.26 7.11
CA GLY A 13 27.15 4.63 6.30
C GLY A 13 26.66 6.05 6.58
N PRO A 14 25.64 6.50 5.83
CA PRO A 14 24.97 7.76 6.08
C PRO A 14 24.21 7.74 7.42
N ASP A 15 23.63 8.87 7.81
CA ASP A 15 22.68 8.88 8.91
C ASP A 15 21.43 8.11 8.48
N ARG A 16 20.86 7.30 9.38
CA ARG A 16 19.72 6.43 9.01
C ARG A 16 18.58 7.27 8.45
N SER A 17 17.97 6.77 7.37
CA SER A 17 16.80 7.41 6.77
C SER A 17 15.78 6.37 6.31
N MET A 18 14.51 6.78 6.24
CA MET A 18 13.42 5.90 5.87
C MET A 18 12.39 6.63 5.02
N LYS A 19 11.99 6.02 3.90
CA LYS A 19 10.89 6.49 3.04
C LYS A 19 9.70 5.56 3.21
N VAL A 20 8.56 6.09 3.62
CA VAL A 20 7.34 5.31 3.82
C VAL A 20 6.33 5.62 2.71
N LYS A 21 6.00 4.60 1.93
CA LYS A 21 4.91 4.61 0.96
C LYS A 21 3.64 4.19 1.69
N LEU A 22 2.60 5.01 1.57
CA LEU A 22 1.30 4.71 2.16
C LEU A 22 0.41 4.05 1.11
N ARG A 23 -0.22 2.94 1.47
CA ARG A 23 -1.29 2.31 0.69
C ARG A 23 -2.56 2.26 1.53
N CYS A 24 -3.72 2.35 0.86
CA CYS A 24 -4.99 2.13 1.54
C CYS A 24 -5.04 0.69 2.08
N GLY A 25 -5.47 0.54 3.32
CA GLY A 25 -5.69 -0.75 3.97
C GLY A 25 -6.57 -0.58 5.22
N LEU A 26 -7.17 -1.68 5.69
CA LEU A 26 -8.15 -1.64 6.78
C LEU A 26 -7.52 -1.42 8.16
N LYS A 27 -6.23 -1.70 8.31
CA LYS A 27 -5.47 -1.60 9.56
C LYS A 27 -4.15 -0.88 9.29
N ASN A 28 -3.58 -0.29 10.33
CA ASN A 28 -2.22 0.22 10.31
C ASN A 28 -1.25 -0.96 10.38
N GLU A 29 -0.60 -1.27 9.27
CA GLU A 29 0.26 -2.44 9.17
C GLU A 29 1.43 -2.17 8.22
N LEU A 30 2.65 -2.45 8.70
CA LEU A 30 3.85 -2.39 7.88
C LEU A 30 3.95 -3.67 7.07
N THR A 31 3.68 -3.58 5.78
CA THR A 31 3.51 -4.76 4.92
C THR A 31 4.78 -5.15 4.18
N ASP A 32 5.74 -4.24 4.09
CA ASP A 32 7.01 -4.49 3.42
C ASP A 32 8.09 -3.51 3.91
N VAL A 33 9.34 -3.96 3.95
CA VAL A 33 10.51 -3.16 4.34
C VAL A 33 11.75 -3.66 3.59
N ASP A 34 12.36 -2.76 2.81
CA ASP A 34 13.60 -3.00 2.08
C ASP A 34 14.70 -2.04 2.55
N GLU A 35 15.95 -2.52 2.48
CA GLU A 35 17.17 -1.71 2.62
C GLU A 35 17.89 -1.63 1.26
N PRO A 36 17.44 -0.76 0.32
CA PRO A 36 18.06 -0.65 -1.01
C PRO A 36 19.51 -0.15 -0.98
N SER A 37 19.91 0.55 0.07
CA SER A 37 21.27 1.01 0.33
C SER A 37 21.51 0.99 1.83
N ARG A 38 22.77 0.87 2.26
CA ARG A 38 23.13 0.76 3.68
C ARG A 38 22.48 1.88 4.49
N CYS A 39 21.67 1.51 5.49
CA CYS A 39 20.97 2.40 6.39
C CYS A 39 19.97 3.38 5.73
N GLU A 40 19.59 3.11 4.49
CA GLU A 40 18.48 3.75 3.80
C GLU A 40 17.36 2.73 3.61
N TYR A 41 16.21 2.99 4.23
CA TYR A 41 15.09 2.07 4.23
C TYR A 41 13.93 2.58 3.38
N VAL A 42 13.21 1.67 2.76
CA VAL A 42 11.93 1.94 2.09
C VAL A 42 10.90 0.98 2.66
N ALA A 43 9.75 1.48 3.09
CA ALA A 43 8.68 0.64 3.60
C ALA A 43 7.34 0.93 2.94
N LEU A 44 6.48 -0.08 2.94
CA LEU A 44 5.08 0.02 2.54
C LEU A 44 4.19 -0.12 3.78
N LEU A 45 3.44 0.93 4.09
CA LEU A 45 2.50 0.95 5.22
C LEU A 45 1.07 0.95 4.67
N ALA A 46 0.31 -0.09 5.01
CA ALA A 46 -1.14 -0.09 4.87
C ALA A 46 -1.75 0.75 5.99
N THR A 47 -2.67 1.66 5.65
CA THR A 47 -3.38 2.48 6.64
C THR A 47 -4.74 2.95 6.13
N PRO A 48 -5.78 2.99 6.99
CA PRO A 48 -7.08 3.56 6.63
C PRO A 48 -7.00 5.07 6.37
N ALA A 49 -5.96 5.75 6.88
CA ALA A 49 -5.80 7.21 6.77
C ALA A 49 -5.65 7.71 5.33
N VAL A 50 -5.29 6.84 4.37
CA VAL A 50 -5.15 7.19 2.95
C VAL A 50 -6.20 6.52 2.06
N CYS A 51 -7.23 5.92 2.66
CA CYS A 51 -8.37 5.39 1.93
C CYS A 51 -9.34 6.51 1.56
N LEU A 52 -9.85 6.50 0.33
CA LEU A 52 -10.86 7.43 -0.15
C LEU A 52 -12.18 6.68 -0.30
N GLU A 53 -13.17 7.02 0.53
CA GLU A 53 -14.48 6.34 0.52
C GLU A 53 -15.17 6.44 -0.85
N ASP A 54 -15.02 7.57 -1.55
CA ASP A 54 -15.63 7.75 -2.86
C ASP A 54 -15.03 6.80 -3.92
N LYS A 55 -13.71 6.56 -3.86
CA LYS A 55 -13.07 5.56 -4.73
C LYS A 55 -13.54 4.15 -4.40
N LEU A 56 -13.79 3.84 -3.13
CA LEU A 56 -14.32 2.54 -2.73
C LEU A 56 -15.73 2.32 -3.34
N LYS A 57 -16.61 3.32 -3.23
CA LYS A 57 -17.95 3.27 -3.83
C LYS A 57 -17.90 3.15 -5.34
N GLU A 58 -17.01 3.90 -6.00
CA GLU A 58 -16.81 3.82 -7.44
C GLU A 58 -16.35 2.42 -7.89
N LEU A 59 -15.38 1.84 -7.18
CA LEU A 59 -14.89 0.48 -7.44
C LEU A 59 -15.96 -0.58 -7.21
N GLN A 60 -16.74 -0.47 -6.13
CA GLN A 60 -17.87 -1.36 -5.84
C GLN A 60 -18.92 -1.29 -6.94
N HIS A 61 -19.32 -0.09 -7.35
CA HIS A 61 -20.28 0.09 -8.43
C HIS A 61 -19.79 -0.52 -9.76
N LYS A 62 -18.51 -0.33 -10.10
CA LYS A 62 -17.92 -0.97 -11.30
C LYS A 62 -17.92 -2.49 -11.19
N LEU A 63 -17.60 -3.05 -10.02
CA LEU A 63 -17.68 -4.49 -9.76
C LEU A 63 -19.11 -5.03 -9.95
N ASP A 64 -20.11 -4.33 -9.44
CA ASP A 64 -21.51 -4.73 -9.55
C ASP A 64 -22.01 -4.72 -11.00
N LEU A 65 -21.56 -3.74 -11.81
CA LEU A 65 -21.86 -3.70 -13.25
C LEU A 65 -21.22 -4.88 -13.99
N LEU A 66 -19.93 -5.14 -13.75
CA LEU A 66 -19.22 -6.25 -14.38
C LEU A 66 -19.84 -7.61 -14.05
N ASN A 67 -20.29 -7.81 -12.80
CA ASN A 67 -20.96 -9.03 -12.37
C ASN A 67 -22.34 -9.21 -13.03
N LYS A 68 -23.06 -8.11 -13.33
CA LYS A 68 -24.35 -8.17 -14.06
C LYS A 68 -24.18 -8.45 -15.55
N GLU A 69 -23.05 -8.05 -16.12
CA GLU A 69 -22.72 -8.26 -17.53
C GLU A 69 -22.13 -9.64 -17.82
N GLN A 70 -21.82 -10.45 -16.79
CA GLN A 70 -21.48 -11.85 -16.99
C GLN A 70 -22.70 -12.63 -17.49
N PRO A 71 -22.67 -13.21 -18.71
CA PRO A 71 -23.65 -14.22 -19.09
C PRO A 71 -23.54 -15.37 -18.09
N GLN A 72 -24.68 -15.85 -17.59
CA GLN A 72 -24.73 -17.15 -16.94
C GLN A 72 -24.41 -18.23 -17.98
N GLU A 73 -23.14 -18.52 -18.23
CA GLU A 73 -22.71 -19.80 -18.81
C GLU A 73 -21.83 -20.51 -17.79
N HIS A 74 -22.48 -21.10 -16.81
CA HIS A 74 -22.06 -22.40 -16.32
C HIS A 74 -23.16 -23.37 -16.74
N ASP A 75 -23.04 -23.85 -17.97
CA ASP A 75 -23.78 -25.01 -18.44
C ASP A 75 -23.39 -26.21 -17.56
N GLU A 76 -24.42 -26.93 -17.14
CA GLU A 76 -24.35 -28.14 -16.34
C GLU A 76 -23.67 -29.27 -17.12
N LEU A 77 -22.61 -29.87 -16.55
CA LEU A 77 -22.39 -31.33 -16.55
C LEU A 77 -21.47 -31.77 -15.42
#